data_AF-A0A7Y2K7B5-F1
#
_entry.id   AF-A0A7Y2K7B5-F1
#
_cell.length_a   1.000
_cell.length_b   1.000
_cell.length_c   1.000
_cell.angle_alpha   90.00
_cell.angle_beta   90.00
_cell.angle_gamma   90.00
#
_symmetry.space_group_name_H-M   'P 1'
#
loop_
_entity.id
_entity.type
_entity.pdbx_description
1 polymer ?
#
loop_
_entity_poly.entity_id
_entity_poly.type
_entity_poly.pdbx_seq_one_letter_code
_entity_poly.pdbx_strand_id
1 'polypeptide(L)'
;MIGLNRQGVPIDPCSLLTGSVFGGINCNEVNPAYMYSGEPVNEIGWINTVGEDQRMCINTGPFSLEVEKPITIIVGYTMGQGIDPLNSVTAGIEVSAFVQKFYKSNFDDNILTVDEESNLVVDDFKLYQNYPNPFNPSTTISYQIPQQEFVTLKVYDILGNEIAVLVNENETAGNYEVNFNASSLPSGIYFYQIKAGSFIETKKMVLVK
;
A
#
# COMPACT_ATOMS: atom_id res chain seq x y z
N MET A 1 13.90 -26.00 -11.28
CA MET A 1 13.21 -26.87 -12.25
C MET A 1 11.78 -26.38 -12.32
N ILE A 2 11.40 -25.82 -13.47
CA ILE A 2 10.11 -25.15 -13.71
C ILE A 2 9.03 -26.23 -13.83
N GLY A 3 8.43 -26.66 -12.72
CA GLY A 3 7.38 -27.68 -12.76
C GLY A 3 7.82 -29.03 -13.32
N LEU A 4 9.10 -29.37 -13.24
CA LEU A 4 9.65 -30.64 -13.70
C LEU A 4 9.97 -31.56 -12.52
N ASN A 5 9.78 -32.86 -12.71
CA ASN A 5 10.23 -33.88 -11.75
C ASN A 5 11.76 -34.08 -11.81
N ARG A 6 12.29 -35.00 -10.99
CA ARG A 6 13.74 -35.28 -10.90
C ARG A 6 14.36 -35.76 -12.22
N GLN A 7 13.54 -36.26 -13.15
CA GLN A 7 13.94 -36.71 -14.49
C GLN A 7 13.80 -35.60 -15.54
N GLY A 8 13.40 -34.38 -15.16
CA GLY A 8 13.20 -33.27 -16.09
C GLY A 8 11.89 -33.34 -16.88
N VAL A 9 10.96 -34.22 -16.49
CA VAL A 9 9.64 -34.34 -17.14
C VAL A 9 8.64 -33.41 -16.45
N PRO A 10 7.80 -32.68 -17.21
CA PRO A 10 6.74 -31.87 -16.62
C PRO A 10 5.86 -32.68 -15.68
N ILE A 11 5.61 -32.11 -14.51
CA ILE A 11 4.64 -32.64 -13.56
C ILE A 11 3.25 -32.43 -14.18
N ASP A 12 2.41 -33.46 -14.15
CA ASP A 12 1.04 -33.37 -14.64
C ASP A 12 0.08 -33.13 -13.46
N PRO A 13 -0.60 -31.97 -13.39
CA PRO A 13 -1.56 -31.67 -12.34
C PRO A 13 -2.76 -32.63 -12.28
N CYS A 14 -3.09 -33.31 -13.39
CA CYS A 14 -4.20 -34.26 -13.46
C CYS A 14 -3.86 -35.63 -12.84
N SER A 15 -2.58 -36.03 -12.84
CA SER A 15 -2.16 -37.38 -12.47
C SER A 15 -1.22 -37.43 -11.25
N LEU A 16 -0.79 -36.27 -10.72
CA LEU A 16 0.06 -36.24 -9.54
C LEU A 16 -0.68 -36.73 -8.29
N LEU A 17 -0.20 -37.83 -7.70
CA LEU A 17 -0.82 -38.47 -6.52
C LEU A 17 -0.90 -37.58 -5.28
N THR A 18 -0.04 -36.58 -5.18
CA THR A 18 0.06 -35.71 -4.01
C THR A 18 -0.78 -34.43 -4.11
N GLY A 19 -1.56 -34.27 -5.18
CA GLY A 19 -2.45 -33.11 -5.30
C GLY A 19 -3.67 -33.37 -6.16
N SER A 20 -4.61 -32.43 -6.13
CA SER A 20 -5.83 -32.50 -6.92
C SER A 20 -6.26 -31.10 -7.34
N VAL A 21 -6.98 -30.99 -8.46
CA VAL A 21 -7.49 -29.72 -8.99
C VAL A 21 -8.97 -29.60 -8.63
N PHE A 22 -9.32 -28.52 -7.95
CA PHE A 22 -10.67 -28.27 -7.44
C PHE A 22 -11.29 -27.01 -8.08
N GLY A 23 -12.54 -26.72 -7.74
CA GLY A 23 -13.26 -25.52 -8.22
C GLY A 23 -13.76 -25.60 -9.68
N GLY A 24 -13.90 -26.81 -10.24
CA GLY A 24 -14.36 -27.00 -11.63
C GLY A 24 -13.32 -26.62 -12.69
N ILE A 25 -12.07 -26.42 -12.30
CA ILE A 25 -10.97 -26.08 -13.20
C ILE A 25 -10.52 -27.34 -13.96
N ASN A 26 -10.34 -27.19 -15.27
CA ASN A 26 -9.74 -28.24 -16.09
C ASN A 26 -8.26 -28.41 -15.72
N CYS A 27 -7.89 -29.57 -15.18
CA CYS A 27 -6.53 -29.83 -14.73
C CYS A 27 -5.47 -29.73 -15.86
N ASN A 28 -5.86 -29.92 -17.13
CA ASN A 28 -4.96 -29.77 -18.27
C ASN A 28 -4.58 -28.31 -18.57
N GLU A 29 -5.34 -27.36 -18.03
CA GLU A 29 -5.09 -25.92 -18.19
C GLU A 29 -4.27 -25.34 -17.02
N VAL A 30 -4.02 -26.14 -15.99
CA VAL A 30 -3.19 -25.74 -14.86
C VAL A 30 -1.73 -25.72 -15.29
N ASN A 31 -1.06 -24.60 -15.09
CA ASN A 31 0.35 -24.46 -15.42
C ASN A 31 1.22 -25.20 -14.38
N PRO A 32 1.90 -26.30 -14.73
CA PRO A 32 2.66 -27.10 -13.77
C PRO A 32 3.91 -26.39 -13.25
N ALA A 33 4.33 -25.27 -13.88
CA ALA A 33 5.42 -24.44 -13.39
C ALA A 33 5.20 -23.94 -11.96
N TYR A 34 3.94 -23.70 -11.58
CA TYR A 34 3.55 -23.21 -10.26
C TYR A 34 2.93 -24.34 -9.46
N MET A 35 3.79 -25.05 -8.72
CA MET A 35 3.37 -26.24 -7.97
C MET A 35 2.35 -25.87 -6.89
N TYR A 36 1.22 -26.57 -6.88
CA TYR A 36 0.08 -26.32 -6.00
C TYR A 36 -0.38 -24.85 -5.96
N SER A 37 -0.61 -24.26 -7.14
CA SER A 37 -1.05 -22.87 -7.30
C SER A 37 -2.51 -22.59 -6.88
N GLY A 38 -3.13 -23.48 -6.12
CA GLY A 38 -4.51 -23.36 -5.65
C GLY A 38 -4.64 -22.67 -4.30
N GLU A 39 -5.88 -22.46 -3.90
CA GLU A 39 -6.32 -21.79 -2.68
C GLU A 39 -7.11 -22.81 -1.83
N PRO A 40 -6.53 -23.30 -0.71
CA PRO A 40 -7.09 -24.42 0.02
C PRO A 40 -8.29 -24.07 0.92
N VAL A 41 -8.56 -22.79 1.22
CA VAL A 41 -9.68 -22.41 2.09
C VAL A 41 -11.02 -22.56 1.35
N ASN A 42 -11.07 -22.19 0.07
CA ASN A 42 -12.26 -22.34 -0.78
C ASN A 42 -12.18 -23.53 -1.74
N GLU A 43 -11.13 -24.35 -1.65
CA GLU A 43 -10.88 -25.51 -2.52
C GLU A 43 -10.94 -25.13 -4.02
N ILE A 44 -10.09 -24.19 -4.43
CA ILE A 44 -10.01 -23.75 -5.84
C ILE A 44 -8.60 -23.96 -6.36
N GLY A 45 -8.47 -24.56 -7.55
CA GLY A 45 -7.19 -24.75 -8.20
C GLY A 45 -6.43 -26.00 -7.73
N TRP A 46 -5.12 -26.04 -7.98
CA TRP A 46 -4.30 -27.21 -7.70
C TRP A 46 -3.78 -27.20 -6.27
N ILE A 47 -4.23 -28.15 -5.44
CA ILE A 47 -3.99 -28.18 -4.00
C ILE A 47 -3.25 -29.46 -3.62
N ASN A 48 -2.31 -29.34 -2.68
CA ASN A 48 -1.68 -30.50 -2.03
C ASN A 48 -2.68 -31.20 -1.13
N THR A 49 -2.88 -32.49 -1.34
CA THR A 49 -3.88 -33.28 -0.59
C THR A 49 -3.25 -34.25 0.40
N VAL A 50 -1.92 -34.23 0.56
CA VAL A 50 -1.19 -35.18 1.40
C VAL A 50 -0.51 -34.47 2.56
N GLY A 51 -0.82 -34.93 3.78
CA GLY A 51 -0.26 -34.41 5.03
C GLY A 51 1.08 -35.06 5.43
N GLU A 52 2.03 -35.14 4.49
CA GLU A 52 3.38 -35.66 4.74
C GLU A 52 4.43 -34.57 4.53
N ASP A 53 5.64 -34.77 5.07
CA ASP A 53 6.76 -33.87 4.79
C ASP A 53 7.10 -33.91 3.30
N GLN A 54 6.94 -32.78 2.63
CA GLN A 54 7.20 -32.64 1.21
C GLN A 54 8.20 -31.51 0.98
N ARG A 55 9.32 -31.86 0.35
CA ARG A 55 10.28 -30.86 -0.13
C ARG A 55 9.81 -30.33 -1.47
N MET A 56 9.37 -29.08 -1.45
CA MET A 56 8.83 -28.41 -2.63
C MET A 56 9.75 -27.29 -3.10
N CYS A 57 9.89 -27.15 -4.42
CA CYS A 57 10.48 -25.95 -5.00
C CYS A 57 9.34 -24.99 -5.36
N ILE A 58 9.41 -23.77 -4.83
CA ILE A 58 8.50 -22.69 -5.20
C ILE A 58 9.15 -21.97 -6.39
N ASN A 59 8.40 -21.81 -7.48
CA ASN A 59 8.85 -21.07 -8.66
C ASN A 59 8.14 -19.71 -8.71
N THR A 60 8.82 -18.70 -9.24
CA THR A 60 8.28 -17.35 -9.50
C THR A 60 8.64 -16.92 -10.92
N GLY A 61 7.93 -15.94 -11.47
CA GLY A 61 8.08 -15.46 -12.86
C GLY A 61 6.78 -15.63 -13.68
N PRO A 62 6.83 -15.58 -15.03
CA PRO A 62 8.02 -15.30 -15.83
C PRO A 62 8.52 -13.87 -15.65
N PHE A 63 9.83 -13.66 -15.78
CA PHE A 63 10.44 -12.33 -15.84
C PHE A 63 11.20 -12.21 -17.16
N SER A 64 11.07 -11.06 -17.83
CA SER A 64 11.82 -10.74 -19.04
C SER A 64 13.15 -10.12 -18.66
N LEU A 65 14.25 -10.74 -19.11
CA LEU A 65 15.60 -10.19 -18.97
C LEU A 65 16.00 -9.55 -20.29
N GLU A 66 16.28 -8.26 -20.26
CA GLU A 66 16.86 -7.54 -21.38
C GLU A 66 18.37 -7.38 -21.16
N VAL A 67 19.14 -7.53 -22.24
CA VAL A 67 20.60 -7.37 -22.20
C VAL A 67 20.94 -5.99 -21.64
N GLU A 68 21.87 -5.95 -20.68
CA GLU A 68 22.36 -4.73 -20.01
C GLU A 68 21.31 -3.90 -19.25
N LYS A 69 20.07 -4.39 -19.09
CA LYS A 69 19.10 -3.76 -18.22
C LYS A 69 19.02 -4.51 -16.88
N PRO A 70 19.42 -3.89 -15.76
CA PRO A 70 19.27 -4.51 -14.46
C PRO A 70 17.78 -4.67 -14.14
N ILE A 71 17.41 -5.80 -13.56
CA ILE A 71 16.10 -5.99 -12.95
C ILE A 71 16.26 -6.20 -11.45
N THR A 72 15.32 -5.66 -10.67
CA THR A 72 15.27 -5.85 -9.23
C THR A 72 14.26 -6.94 -8.91
N ILE A 73 14.70 -8.00 -8.23
CA ILE A 73 13.84 -9.06 -7.71
C ILE A 73 13.82 -8.93 -6.19
N ILE A 74 12.62 -8.75 -5.63
CA ILE A 74 12.43 -8.67 -4.18
C ILE A 74 11.61 -9.87 -3.73
N VAL A 75 12.13 -10.56 -2.72
CA VAL A 75 11.50 -11.74 -2.14
C VAL A 75 11.11 -11.43 -0.70
N GLY A 76 9.80 -11.44 -0.45
CA GLY A 76 9.23 -11.30 0.89
C GLY A 76 8.69 -12.64 1.38
N TYR A 77 9.16 -13.10 2.53
CA TYR A 77 8.59 -14.26 3.22
C TYR A 77 7.57 -13.78 4.24
N THR A 78 6.34 -14.28 4.13
CA THR A 78 5.27 -14.00 5.09
C THR A 78 4.75 -15.30 5.67
N MET A 79 4.32 -15.25 6.92
CA MET A 79 3.80 -16.41 7.64
C MET A 79 2.52 -16.00 8.35
N GLY A 80 1.47 -16.78 8.13
CA GLY A 80 0.23 -16.71 8.90
C GLY A 80 0.22 -17.77 9.99
N GLN A 81 -0.13 -17.40 11.21
CA GLN A 81 -0.35 -18.34 12.30
C GLN A 81 -1.82 -18.30 12.71
N GLY A 82 -2.50 -19.43 12.51
CA GLY A 82 -3.89 -19.62 12.92
C GLY A 82 -4.03 -20.73 13.98
N ILE A 83 -5.26 -20.94 14.42
CA ILE A 83 -5.61 -22.03 15.36
C ILE A 83 -5.67 -23.41 14.69
N ASP A 84 -5.70 -23.45 13.35
CA ASP A 84 -5.67 -24.64 12.51
C ASP A 84 -5.01 -24.31 11.15
N PRO A 85 -4.77 -25.32 10.27
CA PRO A 85 -4.11 -25.10 9.00
C PRO A 85 -4.82 -24.13 8.06
N LEU A 86 -6.16 -24.19 7.92
CA LEU A 86 -6.91 -23.31 7.01
C LEU A 86 -6.96 -21.87 7.53
N ASN A 87 -7.10 -21.71 8.85
CA ASN A 87 -6.96 -20.41 9.50
C ASN A 87 -5.55 -19.83 9.34
N SER A 88 -4.51 -20.66 9.35
CA SER A 88 -3.12 -20.22 9.11
C SER A 88 -2.92 -19.73 7.68
N VAL A 89 -3.53 -20.40 6.69
CA VAL A 89 -3.54 -19.93 5.30
C VAL A 89 -4.27 -18.59 5.18
N THR A 90 -5.46 -18.46 5.77
CA THR A 90 -6.25 -17.22 5.76
C THR A 90 -5.45 -16.05 6.35
N ALA A 91 -4.87 -16.24 7.53
CA ALA A 91 -4.00 -15.24 8.16
C ALA A 91 -2.76 -14.92 7.29
N GLY A 92 -2.20 -15.92 6.60
CA GLY A 92 -1.06 -15.75 5.71
C GLY A 92 -1.40 -14.88 4.50
N ILE A 93 -2.59 -15.04 3.93
CA ILE A 93 -3.10 -14.21 2.84
C ILE A 93 -3.26 -12.76 3.30
N GLU A 94 -3.83 -12.52 4.48
CA GLU A 94 -3.99 -11.17 5.05
C GLU A 94 -2.63 -10.48 5.28
N VAL A 95 -1.68 -11.18 5.90
CA VAL A 95 -0.32 -10.67 6.13
C VAL A 95 0.39 -10.40 4.79
N SER A 96 0.28 -11.30 3.83
CA SER A 96 0.85 -11.10 2.48
C SER A 96 0.27 -9.87 1.80
N ALA A 97 -1.05 -9.67 1.85
CA ALA A 97 -1.70 -8.48 1.30
C ALA A 97 -1.25 -7.19 2.00
N PHE A 98 -1.11 -7.21 3.33
CA PHE A 98 -0.57 -6.09 4.09
C PHE A 98 0.87 -5.77 3.69
N VAL A 99 1.75 -6.77 3.61
CA VAL A 99 3.17 -6.59 3.24
C VAL A 99 3.29 -6.08 1.80
N GLN A 100 2.49 -6.60 0.88
CA GLN A 100 2.46 -6.08 -0.49
C GLN A 100 2.01 -4.62 -0.52
N LYS A 101 0.94 -4.27 0.20
CA LYS A 101 0.46 -2.89 0.29
C LYS A 101 1.50 -1.98 0.92
N PHE A 102 2.13 -2.42 2.00
CA PHE A 102 3.20 -1.69 2.68
C PHE A 102 4.38 -1.49 1.73
N TYR A 103 4.82 -2.55 1.04
CA TYR A 103 5.92 -2.47 0.10
C TYR A 103 5.59 -1.48 -1.02
N LYS A 104 4.44 -1.62 -1.68
CA LYS A 104 4.01 -0.71 -2.74
C LYS A 104 3.91 0.74 -2.28
N SER A 105 3.34 0.97 -1.10
CA SER A 105 3.18 2.32 -0.54
C SER A 105 4.51 3.00 -0.17
N ASN A 106 5.60 2.24 0.02
CA ASN A 106 6.88 2.79 0.45
C ASN A 106 7.97 2.67 -0.63
N PHE A 107 7.81 1.80 -1.63
CA PHE A 107 8.87 1.41 -2.55
C PHE A 107 8.47 1.30 -4.04
N ASP A 108 7.17 1.23 -4.41
CA ASP A 108 6.80 1.30 -5.84
C ASP A 108 6.77 2.78 -6.29
N ASP A 109 7.54 3.07 -7.33
CA ASP A 109 7.64 4.33 -8.09
C ASP A 109 8.04 5.62 -7.37
N ASN A 110 8.93 5.53 -6.38
CA ASN A 110 9.93 6.57 -6.17
C ASN A 110 11.27 5.93 -5.79
N ILE A 111 12.01 5.48 -6.82
CA ILE A 111 13.46 5.53 -6.71
C ILE A 111 13.76 7.00 -6.42
N LEU A 112 14.09 7.34 -5.18
CA LEU A 112 14.70 8.62 -4.85
C LEU A 112 16.09 8.62 -5.48
N THR A 113 16.15 8.79 -6.80
CA THR A 113 17.34 9.33 -7.43
C THR A 113 17.53 10.71 -6.83
N VAL A 114 18.67 10.94 -6.22
CA VAL A 114 19.14 12.30 -5.90
C VAL A 114 19.54 12.92 -7.23
N ASP A 115 18.55 13.25 -8.05
CA ASP A 115 18.66 14.15 -9.18
C ASP A 115 17.53 15.15 -9.03
N GLU A 116 17.93 16.43 -9.07
CA GLU A 116 17.13 17.59 -8.76
C GLU A 116 15.89 17.68 -9.66
N GLU A 117 14.76 18.09 -9.07
CA GLU A 117 13.48 18.43 -9.74
C GLU A 117 12.67 17.28 -10.37
N SER A 118 12.14 16.36 -9.55
CA SER A 118 10.98 15.56 -9.97
C SER A 118 9.68 16.25 -9.53
N ASN A 119 8.88 16.66 -10.52
CA ASN A 119 7.48 17.03 -10.29
C ASN A 119 6.75 15.83 -9.72
N LEU A 120 6.53 15.83 -8.40
CA LEU A 120 5.72 14.86 -7.68
C LEU A 120 4.36 14.80 -8.39
N VAL A 121 4.09 13.69 -9.09
CA VAL A 121 2.75 13.40 -9.61
C VAL A 121 1.89 13.10 -8.39
N VAL A 122 1.22 14.13 -7.89
CA VAL A 122 0.24 14.03 -6.84
C VAL A 122 -1.06 13.60 -7.49
N ASP A 123 -1.58 12.42 -7.16
CA ASP A 123 -2.75 11.86 -7.85
C ASP A 123 -4.09 12.44 -7.35
N ASP A 124 -4.15 12.97 -6.12
CA ASP A 124 -5.38 13.42 -5.48
C ASP A 124 -5.19 14.65 -4.60
N PHE A 125 -6.25 15.45 -4.40
CA PHE A 125 -6.28 16.47 -3.35
C PHE A 125 -6.30 15.81 -1.96
N LYS A 126 -5.48 16.30 -1.02
CA LYS A 126 -5.47 15.76 0.34
C LYS A 126 -5.04 16.78 1.37
N LEU A 127 -5.78 16.88 2.47
CA LEU A 127 -5.35 17.55 3.69
C LEU A 127 -4.80 16.49 4.66
N TYR A 128 -3.62 16.71 5.25
CA TYR A 128 -3.07 15.82 6.27
C TYR A 128 -3.43 16.30 7.68
N GLN A 129 -3.42 15.37 8.63
CA GLN A 129 -3.53 15.72 10.04
C GLN A 129 -2.30 16.53 10.45
N ASN A 130 -2.49 17.67 11.12
CA ASN A 130 -1.41 18.50 11.59
C ASN A 130 -0.50 17.71 12.56
N TYR A 131 0.81 17.94 12.51
CA TYR A 131 1.78 17.28 13.39
C TYR A 131 2.74 18.31 14.02
N PRO A 132 2.94 18.26 15.35
CA PRO A 132 2.25 17.40 16.33
C PRO A 132 0.76 17.75 16.49
N ASN A 133 -0.05 16.82 17.01
CA ASN A 133 -1.43 17.06 17.49
C ASN A 133 -1.76 16.10 18.65
N PRO A 134 -1.96 16.56 19.90
CA PRO A 134 -1.99 17.96 20.33
C PRO A 134 -0.65 18.71 20.13
N PHE A 135 -0.68 20.03 20.03
CA PHE A 135 0.50 20.87 19.75
C PHE A 135 0.69 22.00 20.77
N ASN A 136 1.94 22.48 20.89
CA ASN A 136 2.31 23.61 21.76
C ASN A 136 3.59 24.34 21.28
N PRO A 137 3.56 25.65 20.98
CA PRO A 137 2.44 26.40 20.43
C PRO A 137 2.35 26.27 18.90
N SER A 138 3.24 25.49 18.28
CA SER A 138 3.39 25.37 16.84
C SER A 138 3.12 23.96 16.32
N THR A 139 2.61 23.87 15.11
CA THR A 139 2.33 22.62 14.39
C THR A 139 2.53 22.83 12.89
N THR A 140 2.81 21.75 12.16
CA THR A 140 2.90 21.76 10.71
C THR A 140 1.62 21.18 10.12
N ILE A 141 1.02 21.89 9.17
CA ILE A 141 -0.11 21.42 8.38
C ILE A 141 0.41 21.11 6.97
N SER A 142 0.36 19.84 6.60
CA SER A 142 0.73 19.40 5.25
C SER A 142 -0.52 19.17 4.41
N TYR A 143 -0.44 19.46 3.12
CA TYR A 143 -1.48 19.18 2.14
C TYR A 143 -0.85 18.97 0.75
N GLN A 144 -1.64 18.45 -0.18
CA GLN A 144 -1.20 18.22 -1.55
C GLN A 144 -2.30 18.59 -2.53
N ILE A 145 -1.92 19.05 -3.72
CA ILE A 145 -2.82 19.35 -4.82
C ILE A 145 -2.31 18.68 -6.12
N PRO A 146 -3.17 18.02 -6.90
CA PRO A 146 -2.79 17.27 -8.10
C PRO A 146 -2.63 18.13 -9.36
N GLN A 147 -3.16 19.35 -9.33
CA GLN A 147 -3.14 20.29 -10.44
C GLN A 147 -3.10 21.72 -9.91
N GLN A 148 -2.78 22.67 -10.80
CA GLN A 148 -2.77 24.08 -10.45
C GLN A 148 -4.17 24.55 -10.03
N GLU A 149 -4.29 25.10 -8.83
CA GLU A 149 -5.55 25.60 -8.26
C GLU A 149 -5.33 26.81 -7.36
N PHE A 150 -6.40 27.59 -7.15
CA PHE A 150 -6.41 28.61 -6.11
C PHE A 150 -6.70 27.95 -4.76
N VAL A 151 -5.72 27.96 -3.86
CA VAL A 151 -5.77 27.29 -2.55
C VAL A 151 -6.01 28.31 -1.45
N THR A 152 -6.99 28.03 -0.59
CA THR A 152 -7.15 28.72 0.69
C THR A 152 -7.07 27.74 1.86
N LEU A 153 -6.14 27.98 2.77
CA LEU A 153 -6.03 27.24 4.04
C LEU A 153 -6.30 28.20 5.19
N LYS A 154 -7.36 27.94 5.95
CA LYS A 154 -7.85 28.83 7.01
C LYS A 154 -8.05 28.09 8.31
N VAL A 155 -7.85 28.79 9.42
CA VAL A 155 -8.06 28.29 10.79
C VAL A 155 -9.30 28.94 11.39
N TYR A 156 -10.12 28.14 12.07
CA TYR A 156 -11.37 28.51 12.69
C TYR A 156 -11.42 28.10 14.16
N ASP A 157 -12.15 28.85 14.98
CA ASP A 157 -12.53 28.44 16.33
C ASP A 157 -13.75 27.50 16.33
N ILE A 158 -14.16 27.07 17.53
CA ILE A 158 -15.33 26.18 17.71
C ILE A 158 -16.68 26.82 17.33
N LEU A 159 -16.74 28.15 17.19
CA LEU A 159 -17.92 28.89 16.77
C LEU A 159 -17.93 29.13 15.26
N GLY A 160 -16.87 28.73 14.55
CA GLY A 160 -16.71 28.94 13.11
C GLY A 160 -16.17 30.32 12.75
N ASN A 161 -15.65 31.10 13.71
CA ASN A 161 -14.98 32.35 13.40
C ASN A 161 -13.62 32.07 12.78
N GLU A 162 -13.29 32.77 11.69
CA GLU A 162 -11.97 32.73 11.07
C GLU A 162 -10.95 33.40 12.00
N ILE A 163 -9.92 32.64 12.40
CA ILE A 163 -8.87 33.09 13.32
C ILE A 163 -7.58 33.43 12.57
N ALA A 164 -7.29 32.69 11.50
CA ALA A 164 -6.11 32.93 10.67
C ALA A 164 -6.31 32.44 9.23
N VAL A 165 -5.65 33.10 8.30
CA VAL A 165 -5.47 32.62 6.92
C VAL A 165 -4.01 32.24 6.78
N LEU A 166 -3.75 30.96 6.49
CA LEU A 166 -2.41 30.40 6.36
C LEU A 166 -1.93 30.39 4.91
N VAL A 167 -2.85 30.15 3.97
CA VAL A 167 -2.60 30.14 2.52
C VAL A 167 -3.78 30.80 1.82
N ASN A 168 -3.50 31.61 0.79
CA ASN A 168 -4.51 32.28 -0.04
C ASN A 168 -3.91 32.71 -1.38
N GLU A 169 -3.48 31.73 -2.18
CA GLU A 169 -2.77 31.97 -3.45
C GLU A 169 -2.98 30.85 -4.47
N ASN A 170 -2.51 31.06 -5.71
CA ASN A 170 -2.49 30.01 -6.72
C ASN A 170 -1.24 29.15 -6.53
N GLU A 171 -1.44 27.85 -6.35
CA GLU A 171 -0.37 26.87 -6.21
C GLU A 171 -0.40 25.89 -7.38
N THR A 172 0.77 25.37 -7.76
CA THR A 172 0.93 24.36 -8.80
C THR A 172 0.79 22.96 -8.22
N ALA A 173 0.71 21.92 -9.06
CA ALA A 173 0.71 20.54 -8.57
C ALA A 173 1.91 20.27 -7.65
N GLY A 174 1.67 19.71 -6.46
CA GLY A 174 2.73 19.49 -5.49
C GLY A 174 2.26 19.21 -4.06
N ASN A 175 3.24 18.99 -3.18
CA ASN A 175 3.07 18.84 -1.75
C ASN A 175 3.55 20.12 -1.04
N TYR A 176 2.79 20.55 -0.05
CA TYR A 176 3.00 21.81 0.65
C TYR A 176 2.94 21.60 2.16
N GLU A 177 3.76 22.37 2.88
CA GLU A 177 3.79 22.39 4.34
C GLU A 177 3.72 23.82 4.84
N VAL A 178 2.82 24.05 5.79
CA VAL A 178 2.64 25.37 6.40
C VAL A 178 2.75 25.28 7.90
N ASN A 179 3.65 26.08 8.46
CA ASN A 179 3.82 26.20 9.89
C ASN A 179 2.76 27.12 10.47
N PHE A 180 1.99 26.61 11.44
CA PHE A 180 1.03 27.39 12.20
C PHE A 180 1.54 27.62 13.63
N ASN A 181 1.72 28.88 14.00
CA ASN A 181 2.09 29.28 15.37
C ASN A 181 0.89 29.91 16.08
N ALA A 182 0.38 29.23 17.10
CA ALA A 182 -0.78 29.62 17.88
C ALA A 182 -0.43 30.25 19.24
N SER A 183 0.76 30.86 19.36
CA SER A 183 1.21 31.44 20.65
C SER A 183 0.24 32.48 21.22
N SER A 184 -0.50 33.20 20.38
CA SER A 184 -1.50 34.19 20.77
C SER A 184 -2.89 33.60 21.10
N LEU A 185 -3.12 32.31 20.88
CA LEU A 185 -4.41 31.66 21.06
C LEU A 185 -4.51 30.91 22.40
N PRO A 186 -5.68 30.84 23.04
CA PRO A 186 -5.88 30.02 24.25
C PRO A 186 -5.87 28.52 23.93
N SER A 187 -5.48 27.69 24.90
CA SER A 187 -5.64 26.23 24.79
C SER A 187 -7.07 25.86 24.44
N GLY A 188 -7.24 24.91 23.52
CA GLY A 188 -8.57 24.58 23.02
C GLY A 188 -8.56 23.78 21.73
N ILE A 189 -9.77 23.57 21.20
CA ILE A 189 -10.00 22.91 19.92
C ILE A 189 -10.11 23.97 18.83
N TYR A 190 -9.42 23.74 17.73
CA TYR A 190 -9.50 24.56 16.53
C TYR A 190 -9.75 23.66 15.33
N PHE A 191 -10.24 24.25 14.25
CA PHE A 191 -10.42 23.58 12.98
C PHE A 191 -9.60 24.28 11.93
N TYR A 192 -9.07 23.53 10.97
CA TYR A 192 -8.47 24.11 9.78
C TYR A 192 -9.12 23.48 8.56
N GLN A 193 -9.39 24.33 7.57
CA GLN A 193 -10.06 23.94 6.34
C GLN A 193 -9.22 24.37 5.15
N ILE A 194 -9.01 23.43 4.24
CA ILE A 194 -8.49 23.72 2.92
C ILE A 194 -9.65 23.78 1.92
N LYS A 195 -9.54 24.70 0.97
CA LYS A 195 -10.38 24.75 -0.23
C LYS A 195 -9.50 24.94 -1.45
N ALA A 196 -9.65 24.08 -2.44
CA ALA A 196 -8.97 24.14 -3.73
C ALA A 196 -9.96 23.68 -4.82
N GLY A 197 -10.41 24.60 -5.69
CA GLY A 197 -11.49 24.32 -6.63
C GLY A 197 -12.77 23.80 -5.94
N SER A 198 -13.20 22.58 -6.28
CA SER A 198 -14.32 21.88 -5.65
C SER A 198 -13.95 21.06 -4.41
N PHE A 199 -12.67 20.88 -4.13
CA PHE A 199 -12.19 20.14 -2.97
C PHE A 199 -12.29 21.01 -1.72
N ILE A 200 -12.95 20.49 -0.68
CA ILE A 200 -13.04 21.11 0.64
C ILE A 200 -12.84 20.01 1.68
N GLU A 201 -11.82 20.14 2.51
CA GLU A 201 -11.57 19.22 3.62
C GLU A 201 -11.30 20.02 4.90
N THR A 202 -11.88 19.58 6.01
CA THR A 202 -11.71 20.20 7.33
C THR A 202 -11.17 19.19 8.32
N LYS A 203 -10.16 19.58 9.10
CA LYS A 203 -9.62 18.76 10.18
C LYS A 203 -9.56 19.52 11.49
N LYS A 204 -9.54 18.75 12.58
CA LYS A 204 -9.52 19.26 13.96
C LYS A 204 -8.09 19.21 14.49
N MET A 205 -7.68 20.26 15.21
CA MET A 205 -6.42 20.31 15.95
C MET A 205 -6.65 20.74 17.40
N VAL A 206 -5.77 20.31 18.30
CA VAL A 206 -5.87 20.57 19.74
C VAL A 206 -4.61 21.31 20.20
N LEU A 207 -4.79 22.56 20.64
CA LEU A 207 -3.73 23.37 21.25
C LEU A 207 -3.70 23.14 22.75
N VAL A 208 -2.54 22.78 23.29
CA VAL A 208 -2.32 22.59 24.73
C VAL A 208 -1.17 23.51 25.16
N LYS A 209 -1.42 24.42 26.08
CA LYS A 209 -0.38 25.22 26.76
C LYS A 209 -0.10 24.69 28.15
#